data_AF-A0A1G5HNK6-F1
#
_entry.id   AF-A0A1G5HNK6-F1
#
_cell.length_a   1.000
_cell.length_b   1.000
_cell.length_c   1.000
_cell.angle_alpha   90.00
_cell.angle_beta   90.00
_cell.angle_gamma   90.00
#
_symmetry.space_group_name_H-M   'P 1'
#
loop_
_entity.id
_entity.type
_entity.pdbx_description
1 polymer ?
#
loop_
_entity_poly.entity_id
_entity_poly.type
_entity_poly.pdbx_seq_one_letter_code
_entity_poly.pdbx_strand_id
1 'polypeptide(L)'
;MSLADQIRDKAAAVWHFGRLRRLVRAEAGLAPQVLVSVAEIPCEDPACEGPATQITILGMDLMRRVMVIHRPAANVSAADIAAALGNAPGP
;
A
#
# COMPACT_ATOMS: atom_id res chain seq x y z
N MET A 1 -16.32 -3.71 -21.12
CA MET A 1 -16.68 -3.71 -19.68
C MET A 1 -17.86 -2.79 -19.45
N SER A 2 -18.86 -3.22 -18.69
CA SER A 2 -19.95 -2.33 -18.26
C SER A 2 -19.45 -1.31 -17.24
N LEU A 3 -20.12 -0.15 -17.14
CA LEU A 3 -19.89 0.80 -16.06
C LEU A 3 -20.05 0.14 -14.69
N ALA A 4 -21.00 -0.79 -14.56
CA ALA A 4 -21.23 -1.54 -13.33
C ALA A 4 -20.01 -2.39 -12.92
N ASP A 5 -19.33 -3.01 -13.88
CA ASP A 5 -18.10 -3.78 -13.61
C ASP A 5 -16.99 -2.85 -13.10
N GLN A 6 -16.79 -1.72 -13.78
CA GLN A 6 -15.77 -0.74 -13.39
C GLN A 6 -16.00 -0.18 -11.99
N ILE A 7 -17.26 0.06 -11.60
CA ILE A 7 -17.60 0.53 -10.26
C ILE A 7 -17.28 -0.54 -9.21
N ARG A 8 -17.60 -1.81 -9.49
CA ARG A 8 -17.27 -2.92 -8.58
C ARG A 8 -15.77 -3.06 -8.37
N ASP A 9 -15.00 -3.01 -9.45
CA ASP A 9 -13.53 -3.14 -9.38
C ASP A 9 -12.92 -1.98 -8.58
N LYS A 10 -13.38 -0.75 -8.82
CA LYS A 10 -12.94 0.43 -8.04
C LYS A 10 -13.34 0.32 -6.57
N ALA A 11 -14.54 -0.18 -6.27
CA ALA A 11 -14.98 -0.36 -4.89
C ALA A 11 -14.13 -1.41 -4.15
N ALA A 12 -13.80 -2.53 -4.82
CA ALA A 12 -12.89 -3.53 -4.29
C ALA A 12 -11.49 -2.93 -4.01
N ALA A 13 -10.93 -2.17 -4.96
CA ALA A 13 -9.65 -1.49 -4.77
C ALA A 13 -9.68 -0.53 -3.56
N VAL A 14 -10.73 0.31 -3.44
CA VAL A 14 -10.89 1.21 -2.29
C VAL A 14 -10.94 0.45 -0.97
N TRP A 15 -11.63 -0.68 -0.92
CA TRP A 15 -11.67 -1.54 0.26
C TRP A 15 -10.28 -2.05 0.63
N HIS A 16 -9.53 -2.58 -0.35
CA HIS A 16 -8.17 -3.07 -0.13
C HIS A 16 -7.23 -1.95 0.34
N PHE A 17 -7.31 -0.76 -0.25
CA PHE A 17 -6.51 0.39 0.18
C PHE A 17 -6.85 0.84 1.61
N GLY A 18 -8.12 0.74 2.00
CA GLY A 18 -8.55 0.97 3.39
C GLY A 18 -7.95 -0.06 4.35
N ARG A 19 -8.00 -1.35 4.00
CA ARG A 19 -7.40 -2.45 4.77
C ARG A 19 -5.90 -2.23 4.96
N LEU A 20 -5.17 -1.96 3.89
CA LEU A 20 -3.71 -1.77 3.95
C LEU A 20 -3.33 -0.53 4.76
N ARG A 21 -4.05 0.59 4.63
CA ARG A 21 -3.82 1.78 5.48
C ARG A 21 -3.93 1.46 6.97
N ARG A 22 -4.88 0.61 7.36
CA ARG A 22 -5.03 0.18 8.77
C ARG A 22 -3.85 -0.69 9.22
N LEU A 23 -3.44 -1.65 8.39
CA LEU A 23 -2.30 -2.52 8.69
C LEU A 23 -1.00 -1.73 8.81
N VAL A 24 -0.70 -0.84 7.86
CA VAL A 24 0.51 0.01 7.92
C VAL A 24 0.56 0.83 9.20
N ARG A 25 -0.58 1.41 9.61
CA ARG A 25 -0.64 2.18 10.87
C ARG A 25 -0.38 1.31 12.10
N ALA A 26 -0.93 0.09 12.12
CA ALA A 26 -0.72 -0.84 13.22
C ALA A 26 0.74 -1.30 13.31
N GLU A 27 1.34 -1.73 12.20
CA GLU A 27 2.71 -2.25 12.15
C GLU A 27 3.77 -1.16 12.40
N ALA A 28 3.57 0.05 11.87
CA ALA A 28 4.54 1.14 12.02
C ALA A 28 4.31 2.02 13.28
N GLY A 29 3.29 1.73 14.09
CA GLY A 29 2.98 2.52 15.29
C GLY A 29 2.70 3.99 15.00
N LEU A 30 2.08 4.30 13.87
CA LEU A 30 1.94 5.68 13.37
C LEU A 30 0.90 6.48 14.14
N ALA A 31 1.24 7.72 14.46
CA ALA A 31 0.28 8.67 15.02
C ALA A 31 -0.86 8.99 14.02
N PRO A 32 -2.07 9.35 14.48
CA PRO A 32 -3.23 9.58 13.62
C PRO A 32 -3.01 10.61 12.51
N GLN A 33 -2.22 11.64 12.80
CA GLN A 33 -1.93 12.76 11.88
C GLN A 33 -0.95 12.41 10.75
N VAL A 34 -0.24 11.28 10.84
CA VAL A 34 0.63 10.82 9.75
C VAL A 34 -0.21 10.43 8.55
N LEU A 35 0.13 10.94 7.36
CA LEU A 35 -0.58 10.61 6.14
C LEU A 35 -0.05 9.27 5.58
N VAL A 36 -0.96 8.34 5.32
CA VAL A 36 -0.65 7.07 4.66
C VAL A 36 -1.45 6.98 3.37
N SER A 37 -0.74 6.97 2.25
CA SER A 37 -1.29 6.77 0.91
C SER A 37 -0.94 5.37 0.40
N VAL A 38 -1.90 4.75 -0.28
CA VAL A 38 -1.76 3.43 -0.90
C VAL A 38 -2.24 3.54 -2.33
N ALA A 39 -1.44 3.04 -3.26
CA ALA A 39 -1.76 3.00 -4.68
C ALA A 39 -1.25 1.70 -5.30
N GLU A 40 -1.94 1.22 -6.33
CA GLU A 40 -1.39 0.20 -7.22
C GLU A 40 -0.68 0.89 -8.38
N ILE A 41 0.53 0.44 -8.65
CA ILE A 41 1.37 0.92 -9.76
C ILE A 41 1.69 -0.26 -10.69
N PRO A 42 1.88 -0.03 -12.00
CA PRO A 42 2.39 -1.06 -12.88
C PRO A 42 3.72 -1.63 -12.36
N CYS A 43 3.86 -2.95 -12.37
CA CYS A 43 5.14 -3.61 -12.11
C CYS A 43 5.76 -4.01 -13.45
N GLU A 44 6.99 -3.56 -13.72
CA GLU A 44 7.72 -3.90 -14.95
C GLU A 44 8.48 -5.23 -14.85
N ASP A 45 8.55 -5.83 -13.65
CA ASP A 45 9.20 -7.11 -13.45
C ASP A 45 8.34 -8.25 -14.02
N PRO A 46 8.86 -9.09 -14.96
CA PRO A 46 8.15 -10.24 -15.49
C PRO A 46 7.73 -11.28 -14.43
N ALA A 47 8.37 -11.30 -13.27
CA ALA A 47 8.04 -12.19 -12.16
C ALA A 47 6.88 -11.66 -11.29
N CYS A 48 6.43 -10.40 -11.49
CA CYS A 48 5.29 -9.86 -10.77
C CYS A 48 3.97 -10.50 -11.24
N GLU A 49 3.19 -11.04 -10.30
CA GLU A 49 1.85 -11.63 -10.58
C GLU A 49 0.76 -10.58 -10.90
N GLY A 50 1.12 -9.30 -10.97
CA GLY A 50 0.18 -8.20 -11.20
C GLY A 50 0.77 -6.83 -10.84
N PRO A 51 -0.07 -5.80 -10.59
CA PRO A 51 0.41 -4.51 -10.15
C PRO A 51 1.15 -4.61 -8.81
N ALA A 52 2.14 -3.75 -8.62
CA ALA A 52 2.78 -3.60 -7.33
C ALA A 52 1.99 -2.61 -6.46
N THR A 53 1.99 -2.85 -5.15
CA THR A 53 1.39 -1.94 -4.18
C THR A 53 2.45 -0.97 -3.68
N GLN A 54 2.27 0.31 -3.96
CA GLN A 54 3.06 1.39 -3.39
C GLN A 54 2.39 1.92 -2.12
N ILE A 55 3.15 2.01 -1.04
CA ILE A 55 2.74 2.63 0.22
C ILE A 55 3.63 3.86 0.41
N THR A 56 3.00 5.01 0.66
CA THR A 56 3.70 6.25 0.98
C THR A 56 3.27 6.72 2.37
N ILE A 57 4.25 6.92 3.25
CA ILE A 57 4.07 7.49 4.58
C ILE A 57 4.68 8.89 4.55
N LEU A 58 3.89 9.90 4.87
CA LEU A 58 4.34 11.28 5.04
C LEU A 58 4.17 11.65 6.51
N GLY A 59 5.29 11.77 7.20
CA GLY A 59 5.35 12.15 8.60
C GLY A 59 5.08 13.64 8.83
N MET A 60 4.92 14.03 10.10
CA MET A 60 4.80 15.43 10.50
C MET A 60 6.11 16.21 10.40
N ASP A 61 7.23 15.48 10.33
CA ASP A 61 8.56 15.97 9.99
C ASP A 61 8.71 16.28 8.49
N LEU A 62 7.64 16.12 7.70
CA LEU A 62 7.61 16.24 6.25
C LEU A 62 8.52 15.22 5.54
N MET A 63 8.98 14.19 6.25
CA MET A 63 9.75 13.11 5.66
C MET A 63 8.81 12.15 4.93
N ARG A 64 9.11 11.95 3.65
CA ARG A 64 8.39 11.02 2.79
C ARG A 64 9.13 9.69 2.74
N ARG A 65 8.48 8.63 3.22
CA ARG A 65 8.95 7.25 3.06
C ARG A 65 8.08 6.55 2.03
N VAL A 66 8.71 5.96 1.03
CA VAL A 66 8.04 5.20 -0.03
C VAL A 66 8.55 3.77 0.02
N MET A 67 7.61 2.83 0.00
CA MET A 67 7.91 1.40 -0.11
C MET A 67 7.02 0.80 -1.19
N VAL A 68 7.57 -0.17 -1.92
CA VAL A 68 6.88 -0.88 -2.99
C VAL A 68 6.89 -2.36 -2.64
N ILE A 69 5.71 -2.96 -2.59
CA ILE A 69 5.53 -4.40 -2.41
C ILE A 69 5.08 -4.94 -3.76
N HIS A 70 5.86 -5.85 -4.34
CA HIS A 70 5.65 -6.44 -5.66
C HIS A 70 4.50 -7.46 -5.68
N ARG A 71 3.34 -7.07 -5.14
CA ARG A 71 2.10 -7.84 -5.07
C ARG A 71 0.90 -6.89 -5.23
N PRO A 72 -0.22 -7.36 -5.82
CA PRO A 72 -1.47 -6.61 -5.86
C PRO A 72 -1.99 -6.31 -4.46
N ALA A 73 -2.69 -5.19 -4.28
CA ALA A 73 -3.17 -4.74 -2.97
C ALA A 73 -4.09 -5.75 -2.30
N ALA A 74 -4.81 -6.54 -3.10
CA ALA A 74 -5.63 -7.65 -2.63
C ALA A 74 -4.81 -8.71 -1.86
N ASN A 75 -3.59 -8.98 -2.32
CA ASN A 75 -2.73 -10.08 -1.87
C ASN A 75 -1.66 -9.65 -0.85
N VAL A 76 -1.50 -8.35 -0.59
CA VAL A 76 -0.58 -7.86 0.45
C VAL A 76 -1.06 -8.27 1.85
N SER A 77 -0.20 -8.96 2.58
CA SER A 77 -0.40 -9.40 3.96
C SER A 77 0.27 -8.47 4.98
N ALA A 78 -0.02 -8.68 6.28
CA ALA A 78 0.66 -7.96 7.36
C ALA A 78 2.17 -8.25 7.40
N ALA A 79 2.58 -9.49 7.09
CA ALA A 79 3.98 -9.89 7.06
C ALA A 79 4.75 -9.15 5.95
N ASP A 80 4.13 -8.94 4.78
CA ASP A 80 4.74 -8.16 3.70
C ASP A 80 4.94 -6.70 4.13
N ILE A 81 3.97 -6.11 4.85
CA ILE A 81 4.06 -4.74 5.38
C ILE A 81 5.17 -4.63 6.42
N ALA A 82 5.23 -5.57 7.38
CA ALA A 82 6.27 -5.59 8.40
C ALA A 82 7.67 -5.72 7.78
N ALA A 83 7.82 -6.59 6.78
CA ALA A 83 9.07 -6.74 6.05
C ALA A 83 9.46 -5.45 5.28
N ALA A 84 8.50 -4.80 4.62
CA ALA A 84 8.74 -3.55 3.91
C ALA A 84 9.12 -2.40 4.84
N LEU A 85 8.53 -2.35 6.04
CA LEU A 85 8.86 -1.37 7.08
C LEU A 85 10.23 -1.61 7.70
N GLY A 86 10.62 -2.87 7.92
CA GLY A 86 11.95 -3.23 8.43
C GLY A 86 13.08 -2.92 7.45
N ASN A 87 12.79 -2.93 6.15
CA ASN A 87 13.75 -2.57 5.08
C ASN A 87 13.75 -1.08 4.73
N ALA A 88 12.80 -0.29 5.25
CA ALA A 88 12.79 1.15 5.04
C ALA A 88 13.99 1.76 5.79
N PRO A 89 14.81 2.61 5.17
CA PRO A 89 15.88 3.30 5.89
C PRO A 89 15.27 4.02 7.10
N GLY A 90 15.88 3.78 8.27
CA GLY A 90 15.52 4.44 9.52
C GLY A 90 15.66 5.97 9.42
N PRO A 91 15.22 6.72 10.46
CA PRO A 91 15.28 8.18 10.46
C PRO A 91 16.66 8.73 10.09
#